data_AF-A0A4R5MJ58-F1
#
_entry.id   AF-A0A4R5MJ58-F1
#
_cell.length_a   1.000
_cell.length_b   1.000
_cell.length_c   1.000
_cell.angle_alpha   90.00
_cell.angle_beta   90.00
_cell.angle_gamma   90.00
#
_symmetry.space_group_name_H-M   'P 1'
#
loop_
_entity.id
_entity.type
_entity.pdbx_description
1 polymer ?
#
loop_
_entity_poly.entity_id
_entity_poly.type
_entity_poly.pdbx_seq_one_letter_code
_entity_poly.pdbx_strand_id
1 'polypeptide(L)'
;MRRNLLIFFGLVFIGTLVLLFKWSGYEFPNENKHPEIPFFPKTTNGSTLINKRVDSMYIRAYQILKKSDLILVNYAKDSLENNSSELAVVTKSFSPVFYLHAKQALNYSFDEKRNLLCVVESSTDTTLAVVVFNITKRKREIVKNLTIATYQELFNSLAVVKHFSPHRDFTQGIFFTDTNGQIYFAKSELANAISKVVKMEEADNFNFTISITYAGDATIHTKNIKVFDNTVVSNHFKRLLAYGTPSSPGGDGNPPNFPEDKGWFDKWRYYFFKIRLKNKEAEFKTNLYNNSGTYFDELSEPKTDQDTLLYYSENRFYQFYAK
;
A
#
# COMPACT_ATOMS: atom_id res chain seq x y z
N MET A 1 6.24 68.42 6.19
CA MET A 1 5.39 67.71 5.20
C MET A 1 6.12 66.56 4.48
N ARG A 2 7.30 66.79 3.86
CA ARG A 2 8.08 65.73 3.16
C ARG A 2 8.42 64.49 3.98
N ARG A 3 8.78 64.64 5.27
CA ARG A 3 9.13 63.51 6.16
C ARG A 3 7.95 62.57 6.42
N ASN A 4 6.76 63.12 6.65
CA ASN A 4 5.56 62.32 6.92
C ASN A 4 5.07 61.60 5.65
N LEU A 5 5.27 62.21 4.48
CA LEU A 5 4.99 61.59 3.19
C LEU A 5 5.89 60.37 2.92
N LEU A 6 7.20 60.51 3.18
CA LEU A 6 8.18 59.41 3.04
C LEU A 6 7.87 58.24 3.98
N ILE A 7 7.51 58.52 5.23
CA ILE A 7 7.12 57.48 6.21
C ILE A 7 5.85 56.75 5.73
N PHE A 8 4.86 57.49 5.24
CA PHE A 8 3.62 56.92 4.71
C PHE A 8 3.89 55.99 3.52
N PHE A 9 4.65 56.43 2.51
CA PHE A 9 5.00 55.59 1.36
C PHE A 9 5.85 54.38 1.74
N GLY A 10 6.75 54.52 2.72
CA GLY A 10 7.53 53.39 3.25
C GLY A 10 6.64 52.31 3.88
N LEU A 11 5.64 52.69 4.68
CA LEU A 11 4.69 51.75 5.27
C LEU A 11 3.79 51.08 4.24
N VAL A 12 3.31 51.82 3.24
CA VAL A 12 2.53 51.27 2.12
C VAL A 12 3.36 50.25 1.32
N PHE A 13 4.63 50.55 1.06
CA PHE A 13 5.54 49.63 0.36
C PHE A 13 5.73 48.32 1.14
N ILE A 14 6.00 48.41 2.45
CA ILE A 14 6.14 47.22 3.32
C ILE A 14 4.84 46.40 3.34
N GLY A 15 3.67 47.06 3.49
CA GLY A 15 2.37 46.38 3.48
C GLY A 15 2.10 45.65 2.17
N THR A 16 2.44 46.28 1.05
CA THR A 16 2.31 45.67 -0.30
C THR A 16 3.24 44.46 -0.44
N LEU A 17 4.47 44.55 0.07
CA LEU A 17 5.43 43.46 0.04
C LEU A 17 4.92 42.24 0.83
N VAL A 18 4.36 42.44 2.02
CA VAL A 18 3.78 41.37 2.85
C VAL A 18 2.59 40.70 2.15
N LEU A 19 1.73 41.48 1.49
CA LEU A 19 0.61 40.95 0.71
C LEU A 19 1.10 40.13 -0.49
N LEU A 20 2.14 40.60 -1.20
CA LEU A 20 2.78 39.86 -2.29
C LEU A 20 3.36 38.51 -1.82
N PHE A 21 4.01 38.46 -0.66
CA PHE A 21 4.50 37.20 -0.09
C PHE A 21 3.35 36.24 0.28
N LYS A 22 2.26 36.75 0.85
CA LYS A 22 1.08 35.91 1.12
C LYS A 22 0.42 35.40 -0.16
N TRP A 23 0.33 36.22 -1.20
CA TRP A 23 -0.24 35.84 -2.49
C TRP A 23 0.66 34.89 -3.29
N SER A 24 1.98 34.98 -3.12
CA SER A 24 2.93 34.04 -3.73
C SER A 24 2.95 32.67 -3.04
N GLY A 25 2.16 32.50 -1.97
CA GLY A 25 2.08 31.24 -1.23
C GLY A 25 3.16 31.06 -0.19
N TYR A 26 4.03 32.05 0.04
CA TYR A 26 5.06 31.98 1.08
C TYR A 26 4.44 31.95 2.48
N GLU A 27 4.96 31.07 3.34
CA GLU A 27 4.54 30.96 4.72
C GLU A 27 5.74 31.07 5.65
N PHE A 28 5.69 31.91 6.68
CA PHE A 28 6.84 32.11 7.54
C PHE A 28 7.26 30.80 8.22
N PRO A 29 8.52 30.35 8.02
CA PRO A 29 9.03 29.20 8.74
C PRO A 29 8.95 29.44 10.24
N ASN A 30 8.44 28.46 10.97
CA ASN A 30 8.53 28.44 12.41
C ASN A 30 9.54 27.37 12.81
N GLU A 31 10.37 27.69 13.80
CA GLU A 31 11.17 26.66 14.45
C GLU A 31 10.21 25.58 14.96
N ASN A 32 10.64 24.33 14.81
CA ASN A 32 9.91 23.12 15.22
C ASN A 32 9.01 23.36 16.45
N LYS A 33 7.71 23.60 16.21
CA LYS A 33 6.74 24.12 17.20
C LYS A 33 6.62 23.26 18.46
N HIS A 34 6.86 21.96 18.33
CA HIS A 34 6.83 20.98 19.41
C HIS A 34 8.17 20.21 19.42
N PRO A 35 9.24 20.81 19.97
CA PRO A 35 10.56 20.19 19.99
C PRO A 35 10.62 18.90 20.81
N GLU A 36 9.82 18.80 21.85
CA GLU A 36 9.69 17.65 22.75
C GLU A 36 9.06 16.42 22.09
N ILE A 37 8.24 16.61 21.04
CA ILE A 37 7.64 15.48 20.30
C ILE A 37 8.72 14.82 19.44
N PRO A 38 9.01 13.52 19.62
CA PRO A 38 10.07 12.84 18.90
C PRO A 38 9.68 12.49 17.46
N PHE A 39 10.69 12.27 16.62
CA PHE A 39 10.48 11.75 15.27
C PHE A 39 10.04 10.29 15.29
N PHE A 40 9.10 9.96 14.40
CA PHE A 40 8.71 8.58 14.08
C PHE A 40 9.95 7.70 13.80
N PRO A 41 10.01 6.43 14.25
CA PRO A 41 8.94 5.68 14.92
C PRO A 41 8.87 5.87 16.44
N LYS A 42 9.71 6.72 17.04
CA LYS A 42 9.62 7.01 18.47
C LYS A 42 8.36 7.81 18.76
N THR A 43 7.81 7.63 19.94
CA THR A 43 6.62 8.35 20.42
C THR A 43 6.92 8.99 21.78
N THR A 44 6.14 10.01 22.16
CA THR A 44 6.04 10.42 23.56
C THR A 44 5.56 9.22 24.41
N ASN A 45 5.78 9.27 25.72
CA ASN A 45 5.37 8.20 26.64
C ASN A 45 5.97 6.80 26.34
N GLY A 46 7.12 6.71 25.67
CA GLY A 46 7.81 5.44 25.35
C GLY A 46 8.19 4.55 26.55
N SER A 47 8.05 5.09 27.78
CA SER A 47 8.16 4.33 29.02
C SER A 47 6.97 3.40 29.25
N THR A 48 5.76 3.77 28.82
CA THR A 48 4.49 3.05 29.07
C THR A 48 3.82 2.51 27.82
N LEU A 49 4.10 3.12 26.66
CA LEU A 49 3.59 2.72 25.36
C LEU A 49 4.76 2.30 24.47
N ILE A 50 4.59 1.21 23.74
CA ILE A 50 5.56 0.70 22.78
C ILE A 50 5.03 0.94 21.38
N ASN A 51 5.83 1.59 20.54
CA ASN A 51 5.69 1.55 19.10
C ASN A 51 6.82 0.72 18.50
N LYS A 52 6.54 -0.54 18.20
CA LYS A 52 7.54 -1.50 17.74
C LYS A 52 7.33 -1.81 16.27
N ARG A 53 8.41 -1.68 15.49
CA ARG A 53 8.44 -2.21 14.13
C ARG A 53 8.39 -3.75 14.18
N VAL A 54 7.56 -4.34 13.32
CA VAL A 54 7.57 -5.78 13.07
C VAL A 54 8.82 -6.08 12.22
N ASP A 55 9.72 -6.94 12.72
CA ASP A 55 11.12 -7.08 12.28
C ASP A 55 11.32 -7.32 10.78
N SER A 56 12.52 -6.94 10.28
CA SER A 56 13.20 -7.07 8.95
C SER A 56 12.42 -7.09 7.62
N MET A 57 11.09 -7.06 7.63
CA MET A 57 10.26 -7.19 6.43
C MET A 57 10.06 -5.84 5.76
N TYR A 58 10.46 -5.74 4.50
CA TYR A 58 10.07 -4.63 3.62
C TYR A 58 8.79 -5.03 2.90
N ILE A 59 7.68 -4.43 3.30
CA ILE A 59 6.37 -4.71 2.72
C ILE A 59 6.32 -4.09 1.33
N ARG A 60 6.10 -4.94 0.33
CA ARG A 60 5.88 -4.53 -1.07
C ARG A 60 4.41 -4.34 -1.39
N ALA A 61 3.57 -5.08 -0.68
CA ALA A 61 2.16 -5.20 -0.97
C ALA A 61 1.47 -5.86 0.22
N TYR A 62 0.26 -5.44 0.55
CA TYR A 62 -0.59 -6.17 1.49
C TYR A 62 -2.07 -6.00 1.16
N GLN A 63 -2.89 -6.91 1.68
CA GLN A 63 -4.35 -6.87 1.57
C GLN A 63 -4.98 -7.43 2.83
N ILE A 64 -5.90 -6.67 3.45
CA ILE A 64 -6.76 -7.19 4.51
C ILE A 64 -7.83 -8.09 3.86
N LEU A 65 -7.88 -9.36 4.27
CA LEU A 65 -8.78 -10.33 3.68
C LEU A 65 -10.17 -10.20 4.31
N LYS A 66 -11.09 -9.47 3.66
CA LYS A 66 -12.43 -9.06 4.18
C LYS A 66 -13.24 -10.16 4.90
N LYS A 67 -13.15 -11.41 4.46
CA LYS A 67 -13.88 -12.56 5.03
C LYS A 67 -13.15 -13.22 6.22
N SER A 68 -12.05 -12.66 6.69
CA SER A 68 -11.22 -13.21 7.77
C SER A 68 -10.53 -12.11 8.56
N ASP A 69 -9.89 -12.50 9.67
CA ASP A 69 -9.02 -11.66 10.48
C ASP A 69 -7.55 -11.68 9.99
N LEU A 70 -7.34 -12.07 8.73
CA LEU A 70 -6.03 -12.33 8.16
C LEU A 70 -5.61 -11.23 7.18
N ILE A 71 -4.30 -11.14 6.98
CA ILE A 71 -3.64 -10.18 6.10
C ILE A 71 -2.77 -10.99 5.14
N LEU A 72 -2.96 -10.79 3.84
CA LEU A 72 -2.04 -11.25 2.81
C LEU A 72 -0.91 -10.23 2.69
N VAL A 73 0.33 -10.69 2.72
CA VAL A 73 1.52 -9.85 2.76
C VAL A 73 2.52 -10.35 1.73
N ASN A 74 2.93 -9.47 0.83
CA ASN A 74 4.12 -9.66 0.02
C ASN A 74 5.23 -8.76 0.55
N TYR A 75 6.37 -9.35 0.84
CA TYR A 75 7.49 -8.63 1.40
C TYR A 75 8.83 -9.17 0.89
N ALA A 76 9.87 -8.40 1.14
CA ALA A 76 11.25 -8.84 0.98
C ALA A 76 11.92 -8.89 2.35
N LYS A 77 12.72 -9.93 2.55
CA LYS A 77 13.60 -10.05 3.70
C LYS A 77 14.84 -9.18 3.43
N ASP A 78 15.15 -8.28 4.35
CA ASP A 78 16.40 -7.48 4.41
C ASP A 78 16.53 -6.28 3.47
N SER A 79 15.97 -6.26 2.25
CA SER A 79 15.96 -5.05 1.39
C SER A 79 14.84 -5.07 0.33
N LEU A 80 14.41 -3.90 -0.16
CA LEU A 80 13.46 -3.80 -1.29
C LEU A 80 14.07 -4.23 -2.63
N GLU A 81 15.39 -4.09 -2.79
CA GLU A 81 16.15 -4.32 -4.02
C GLU A 81 16.38 -5.81 -4.32
N ASN A 82 16.16 -6.70 -3.35
CA ASN A 82 16.33 -8.14 -3.55
C ASN A 82 15.24 -8.72 -4.46
N ASN A 83 15.59 -9.42 -5.54
CA ASN A 83 14.61 -10.08 -6.41
C ASN A 83 13.84 -11.24 -5.77
N SER A 84 14.18 -11.65 -4.55
CA SER A 84 13.39 -12.62 -3.79
C SER A 84 12.06 -12.00 -3.36
N SER A 85 11.00 -12.79 -3.41
CA SER A 85 9.67 -12.41 -2.96
C SER A 85 9.20 -13.39 -1.92
N GLU A 86 8.77 -12.87 -0.78
CA GLU A 86 8.10 -13.64 0.26
C GLU A 86 6.61 -13.36 0.17
N LEU A 87 5.81 -14.41 0.30
CA LEU A 87 4.36 -14.31 0.39
C LEU A 87 3.89 -15.00 1.65
N ALA A 88 3.15 -14.27 2.49
CA ALA A 88 2.59 -14.82 3.71
C ALA A 88 1.12 -14.45 3.89
N VAL A 89 0.37 -15.33 4.53
CA VAL A 89 -0.92 -14.99 5.13
C VAL A 89 -0.71 -15.01 6.63
N VAL A 90 -0.94 -13.88 7.29
CA VAL A 90 -0.70 -13.69 8.73
C VAL A 90 -1.96 -13.26 9.44
N THR A 91 -2.04 -13.51 10.74
CA THR A 91 -3.06 -12.91 11.62
C THR A 91 -2.76 -11.43 11.88
N LYS A 92 -3.72 -10.70 12.48
CA LYS A 92 -3.48 -9.34 12.99
C LYS A 92 -2.43 -9.25 14.12
N SER A 93 -2.17 -10.35 14.83
CA SER A 93 -1.03 -10.47 15.76
C SER A 93 0.28 -10.80 15.04
N PHE A 94 0.26 -10.85 13.71
CA PHE A 94 1.38 -11.18 12.84
C PHE A 94 1.90 -12.62 12.97
N SER A 95 1.01 -13.56 13.30
CA SER A 95 1.33 -14.99 13.34
C SER A 95 1.10 -15.62 11.96
N PRO A 96 2.08 -16.32 11.35
CA PRO A 96 1.93 -16.88 10.02
C PRO A 96 0.99 -18.08 9.99
N VAL A 97 0.11 -18.11 8.98
CA VAL A 97 -0.82 -19.21 8.65
C VAL A 97 -0.41 -19.89 7.35
N PHE A 98 0.16 -19.11 6.43
CA PHE A 98 0.76 -19.59 5.19
C PHE A 98 2.04 -18.81 4.92
N TYR A 99 3.01 -19.50 4.33
CA TYR A 99 4.27 -18.91 3.89
C TYR A 99 4.75 -19.59 2.61
N LEU A 100 5.28 -18.78 1.71
CA LEU A 100 5.93 -19.20 0.47
C LEU A 100 7.10 -18.26 0.19
N HIS A 101 8.28 -18.86 0.04
CA HIS A 101 9.48 -18.18 -0.40
C HIS A 101 9.71 -18.45 -1.88
N ALA A 102 9.98 -17.41 -2.66
CA ALA A 102 10.39 -17.53 -4.04
C ALA A 102 11.66 -16.73 -4.33
N LYS A 103 12.52 -17.33 -5.16
CA LYS A 103 13.76 -16.71 -5.64
C LYS A 103 13.52 -15.61 -6.68
N GLN A 104 12.30 -15.55 -7.23
CA GLN A 104 11.87 -14.59 -8.25
C GLN A 104 10.56 -13.93 -7.82
N ALA A 105 10.13 -12.93 -8.58
CA ALA A 105 8.83 -12.30 -8.40
C ALA A 105 7.69 -13.32 -8.50
N LEU A 106 6.78 -13.30 -7.52
CA LEU A 106 5.62 -14.17 -7.48
C LEU A 106 4.44 -13.52 -8.20
N ASN A 107 3.78 -14.29 -9.06
CA ASN A 107 2.48 -13.93 -9.59
C ASN A 107 1.41 -14.57 -8.69
N TYR A 108 0.59 -13.77 -8.05
CA TYR A 108 -0.44 -14.29 -7.14
C TYR A 108 -1.71 -13.44 -7.22
N SER A 109 -2.84 -14.06 -6.90
CA SER A 109 -4.13 -13.39 -6.83
C SER A 109 -5.00 -14.05 -5.78
N PHE A 110 -5.89 -13.25 -5.20
CA PHE A 110 -6.84 -13.71 -4.20
C PHE A 110 -8.26 -13.76 -4.81
N ASP A 111 -8.91 -14.92 -4.75
CA ASP A 111 -10.32 -15.07 -5.08
C ASP A 111 -11.17 -14.80 -3.82
N GLU A 112 -11.70 -13.58 -3.70
CA GLU A 112 -12.60 -13.21 -2.61
C GLU A 112 -13.87 -14.09 -2.56
N LYS A 113 -14.37 -14.58 -3.70
CA LYS A 113 -15.61 -15.37 -3.75
C LYS A 113 -15.41 -16.69 -3.00
N ARG A 114 -14.32 -17.41 -3.31
CA ARG A 114 -14.02 -18.75 -2.77
C ARG A 114 -13.02 -18.77 -1.62
N ASN A 115 -12.45 -17.62 -1.25
CA ASN A 115 -11.45 -17.46 -0.19
C ASN A 115 -10.18 -18.27 -0.47
N LEU A 116 -9.70 -18.21 -1.72
CA LEU A 116 -8.53 -18.95 -2.20
C LEU A 116 -7.41 -17.98 -2.60
N LEU A 117 -6.20 -18.24 -2.13
CA LEU A 117 -4.98 -17.62 -2.65
C LEU A 117 -4.41 -18.51 -3.73
N CYS A 118 -4.36 -18.02 -4.97
CA CYS A 118 -3.75 -18.69 -6.11
C CYS A 118 -2.40 -18.07 -6.40
N VAL A 119 -1.36 -18.91 -6.52
CA VAL A 119 0.01 -18.50 -6.80
C VAL A 119 0.51 -19.27 -8.02
N VAL A 120 1.17 -18.55 -8.92
CA VAL A 120 1.89 -19.08 -10.08
C VAL A 120 3.35 -18.70 -9.92
N GLU A 121 4.18 -19.71 -9.74
CA GLU A 121 5.63 -19.56 -9.70
C GLU A 121 6.17 -19.71 -11.13
N SER A 122 6.77 -18.65 -11.65
CA SER A 122 7.52 -18.69 -12.90
C SER A 122 8.83 -19.41 -12.65
N SER A 123 9.03 -20.59 -13.26
CA SER A 123 10.36 -21.20 -13.34
C SER A 123 11.08 -20.71 -14.60
N THR A 124 12.42 -20.76 -14.57
CA THR A 124 13.27 -20.47 -15.75
C THR A 124 13.04 -21.44 -16.91
N ASP A 125 12.41 -22.59 -16.66
CA ASP A 125 12.23 -23.69 -17.61
C ASP A 125 10.77 -23.83 -18.05
N THR A 126 10.09 -22.76 -18.49
CA THR A 126 8.71 -22.80 -19.05
C THR A 126 7.64 -23.53 -18.21
N THR A 127 7.98 -23.95 -16.99
CA THR A 127 7.20 -24.84 -16.15
C THR A 127 6.60 -23.99 -15.05
N LEU A 128 5.31 -23.70 -15.21
CA LEU A 128 4.53 -23.03 -14.18
C LEU A 128 4.28 -24.03 -13.04
N ALA A 129 4.85 -23.75 -11.88
CA ALA A 129 4.43 -24.40 -10.64
C ALA A 129 3.29 -23.58 -10.02
N VAL A 130 2.31 -24.26 -9.42
CA VAL A 130 1.14 -23.58 -8.85
C VAL A 130 0.90 -24.02 -7.42
N VAL A 131 0.53 -23.04 -6.59
CA VAL A 131 0.13 -23.26 -5.21
C VAL A 131 -1.24 -22.63 -5.02
N VAL A 132 -2.17 -23.40 -4.44
CA VAL A 132 -3.45 -22.86 -4.00
C VAL A 132 -3.59 -23.08 -2.50
N PHE A 133 -3.89 -22.00 -1.79
CA PHE A 133 -4.12 -22.03 -0.35
C PHE A 133 -5.55 -21.61 -0.03
N ASN A 134 -6.27 -22.47 0.70
CA ASN A 134 -7.63 -22.21 1.15
C ASN A 134 -7.58 -21.49 2.50
N ILE A 135 -7.98 -20.21 2.51
CA ILE A 135 -7.93 -19.36 3.69
C ILE A 135 -8.86 -19.87 4.78
N THR A 136 -10.08 -20.27 4.41
CA THR A 136 -11.08 -20.78 5.37
C THR A 136 -10.60 -22.06 6.05
N LYS A 137 -10.07 -23.02 5.26
CA LYS A 137 -9.60 -24.31 5.77
C LYS A 137 -8.18 -24.25 6.34
N ARG A 138 -7.47 -23.13 6.18
CA ARG A 138 -6.07 -22.91 6.54
C ARG A 138 -5.13 -24.02 6.05
N LYS A 139 -5.32 -24.48 4.80
CA LYS A 139 -4.52 -25.56 4.22
C LYS A 139 -4.24 -25.35 2.74
N ARG A 140 -3.14 -25.95 2.26
CA ARG A 140 -2.86 -26.04 0.82
C ARG A 140 -3.83 -27.03 0.19
N GLU A 141 -4.38 -26.66 -0.96
CA GLU A 141 -5.24 -27.52 -1.76
C GLU A 141 -4.38 -28.27 -2.78
N ILE A 142 -4.77 -29.52 -3.08
CA ILE A 142 -4.12 -30.31 -4.13
C ILE A 142 -4.65 -29.81 -5.48
N VAL A 143 -3.74 -29.35 -6.33
CA VAL A 143 -4.07 -28.89 -7.69
C VAL A 143 -3.73 -29.98 -8.69
N LYS A 144 -4.72 -30.42 -9.47
CA LYS A 144 -4.51 -31.41 -10.54
C LYS A 144 -4.21 -30.69 -11.86
N ASN A 145 -3.14 -31.09 -12.54
CA ASN A 145 -2.88 -30.59 -13.89
C ASN A 145 -3.96 -31.11 -14.85
N LEU A 146 -4.51 -30.20 -15.64
CA LEU A 146 -5.51 -30.52 -16.63
C LEU A 146 -4.82 -30.91 -17.93
N THR A 147 -5.24 -32.04 -18.51
CA THR A 147 -4.85 -32.45 -19.87
C THR A 147 -5.98 -32.16 -20.85
N ILE A 148 -5.71 -32.23 -22.15
CA ILE A 148 -6.76 -32.07 -23.19
C ILE A 148 -7.89 -33.08 -22.96
N ALA A 149 -7.55 -34.36 -22.73
CA ALA A 149 -8.54 -35.41 -22.50
C ALA A 149 -9.37 -35.16 -21.24
N THR A 150 -8.72 -34.82 -20.12
CA THR A 150 -9.41 -34.53 -18.86
C THR A 150 -10.29 -33.27 -18.96
N TYR A 151 -9.85 -32.26 -19.70
CA TYR A 151 -10.67 -31.07 -19.94
C TYR A 151 -11.94 -31.40 -20.73
N GLN A 152 -11.82 -32.19 -21.80
CA GLN A 152 -12.96 -32.59 -22.62
C GLN A 152 -14.00 -33.38 -21.82
N GLU A 153 -13.54 -34.27 -20.93
CA GLU A 153 -14.41 -35.04 -20.03
C GLU A 153 -15.13 -34.15 -19.02
N LEU A 154 -14.41 -33.20 -18.41
CA LEU A 154 -14.91 -32.39 -17.30
C LEU A 154 -15.53 -31.06 -17.73
N PHE A 155 -15.51 -30.69 -19.02
CA PHE A 155 -15.82 -29.34 -19.51
C PHE A 155 -17.08 -28.73 -18.89
N ASN A 156 -18.19 -29.48 -18.88
CA ASN A 156 -19.48 -29.00 -18.37
C ASN A 156 -19.55 -28.87 -16.83
N SER A 157 -18.57 -29.44 -16.12
CA SER A 157 -18.47 -29.41 -14.66
C SER A 157 -17.45 -28.39 -14.15
N LEU A 158 -16.63 -27.82 -15.04
CA LEU A 158 -15.55 -26.91 -14.67
C LEU A 158 -16.04 -25.45 -14.65
N ALA A 159 -15.79 -24.77 -13.54
CA ALA A 159 -15.96 -23.33 -13.41
C ALA A 159 -14.60 -22.64 -13.28
N VAL A 160 -14.41 -21.53 -14.00
CA VAL A 160 -13.20 -20.70 -13.86
C VAL A 160 -13.16 -20.10 -12.45
N VAL A 161 -11.97 -20.21 -11.83
CA VAL A 161 -11.66 -19.62 -10.52
C VAL A 161 -10.86 -18.34 -10.72
N LYS A 162 -9.72 -18.47 -11.39
CA LYS A 162 -8.81 -17.38 -11.75
C LYS A 162 -8.08 -17.74 -13.04
N HIS A 163 -7.57 -16.75 -13.74
CA HIS A 163 -6.66 -16.97 -14.87
C HIS A 163 -5.48 -16.02 -14.83
N PHE A 164 -4.38 -16.43 -15.45
CA PHE A 164 -3.17 -15.65 -15.58
C PHE A 164 -2.94 -15.36 -17.06
N SER A 165 -3.36 -14.17 -17.48
CA SER A 165 -3.20 -13.67 -18.85
C SER A 165 -2.33 -12.40 -18.82
N PRO A 166 -0.99 -12.53 -18.80
CA PRO A 166 -0.08 -11.38 -18.72
C PRO A 166 -0.11 -10.50 -19.98
N HIS A 167 -0.61 -11.04 -21.10
CA HIS A 167 -0.82 -10.31 -22.33
C HIS A 167 -2.27 -10.50 -22.80
N ARG A 168 -2.86 -9.48 -23.44
CA ARG A 168 -4.27 -9.53 -23.89
C ARG A 168 -4.57 -10.72 -24.79
N ASP A 169 -3.60 -11.15 -25.58
CA ASP A 169 -3.78 -12.21 -26.58
C ASP A 169 -3.27 -13.58 -26.12
N PHE A 170 -2.79 -13.71 -24.88
CA PHE A 170 -2.21 -14.95 -24.39
C PHE A 170 -2.51 -15.24 -22.92
N THR A 171 -3.18 -16.36 -22.69
CA THR A 171 -3.44 -16.91 -21.35
C THR A 171 -2.42 -17.98 -21.01
N GLN A 172 -1.58 -17.71 -20.01
CA GLN A 172 -0.54 -18.63 -19.54
C GLN A 172 -1.07 -19.74 -18.63
N GLY A 173 -2.13 -19.46 -17.87
CA GLY A 173 -2.71 -20.46 -16.97
C GLY A 173 -4.15 -20.16 -16.59
N ILE A 174 -4.94 -21.20 -16.32
CA ILE A 174 -6.31 -21.08 -15.84
C ILE A 174 -6.53 -22.07 -14.69
N PHE A 175 -7.01 -21.55 -13.56
CA PHE A 175 -7.49 -22.33 -12.43
C PHE A 175 -8.98 -22.61 -12.61
N PHE A 176 -9.35 -23.88 -12.47
CA PHE A 176 -10.74 -24.32 -12.45
C PHE A 176 -11.08 -24.97 -11.12
N THR A 177 -12.37 -24.99 -10.81
CA THR A 177 -12.96 -25.88 -9.82
C THR A 177 -14.00 -26.76 -10.50
N ASP A 178 -14.06 -28.03 -10.13
CA ASP A 178 -15.22 -28.87 -10.47
C ASP A 178 -16.38 -28.64 -9.48
N THR A 179 -17.48 -29.37 -9.70
CA THR A 179 -18.67 -29.36 -8.83
C THR A 179 -18.43 -29.91 -7.43
N ASN A 180 -17.36 -30.69 -7.23
CA ASN A 180 -16.96 -31.26 -5.93
C ASN A 180 -15.96 -30.36 -5.18
N GLY A 181 -15.52 -29.24 -5.79
CA GLY A 181 -14.52 -28.34 -5.22
C GLY A 181 -13.07 -28.78 -5.45
N GLN A 182 -12.81 -29.79 -6.28
CA GLN A 182 -11.45 -30.17 -6.70
C GLN A 182 -10.90 -29.10 -7.65
N ILE A 183 -9.67 -28.67 -7.38
CA ILE A 183 -9.01 -27.62 -8.15
C ILE A 183 -8.17 -28.24 -9.26
N TYR A 184 -8.30 -27.68 -10.47
CA TYR A 184 -7.55 -28.05 -11.65
C TYR A 184 -6.79 -26.84 -12.20
N PHE A 185 -5.67 -27.10 -12.89
CA PHE A 185 -4.88 -26.07 -13.55
C PHE A 185 -4.57 -26.45 -15.00
N ALA A 186 -5.02 -25.63 -15.95
CA ALA A 186 -4.60 -25.68 -17.34
C ALA A 186 -3.42 -24.73 -17.54
N LYS A 187 -2.40 -25.15 -18.31
CA LYS A 187 -1.17 -24.37 -18.54
C LYS A 187 -0.89 -24.13 -20.02
N SER A 188 -0.21 -23.03 -20.31
CA SER A 188 0.38 -22.66 -21.60
C SER A 188 -0.60 -22.84 -22.78
N GLU A 189 -0.28 -23.67 -23.76
CA GLU A 189 -1.09 -23.85 -24.98
C GLU A 189 -2.52 -24.30 -24.70
N LEU A 190 -2.73 -25.20 -23.72
CA LEU A 190 -4.06 -25.63 -23.34
C LEU A 190 -4.86 -24.48 -22.73
N ALA A 191 -4.24 -23.72 -21.82
CA ALA A 191 -4.88 -22.55 -21.22
C ALA A 191 -5.26 -21.51 -22.29
N ASN A 192 -4.37 -21.25 -23.23
CA ASN A 192 -4.59 -20.32 -24.32
C ASN A 192 -5.69 -20.79 -25.30
N ALA A 193 -5.76 -22.09 -25.59
CA ALA A 193 -6.83 -22.65 -26.40
C ALA A 193 -8.18 -22.54 -25.70
N ILE A 194 -8.23 -22.84 -24.39
CA ILE A 194 -9.45 -22.75 -23.58
C ILE A 194 -9.95 -21.31 -23.48
N SER A 195 -9.06 -20.32 -23.28
CA SER A 195 -9.46 -18.91 -23.15
C SER A 195 -10.12 -18.31 -24.40
N LYS A 196 -10.03 -18.98 -25.55
CA LYS A 196 -10.70 -18.56 -26.80
C LYS A 196 -12.14 -19.05 -26.90
N VAL A 197 -12.52 -20.07 -26.13
CA VAL A 197 -13.84 -20.71 -26.18
C VAL A 197 -14.62 -20.55 -24.88
N VAL A 198 -13.94 -20.32 -23.76
CA VAL A 198 -14.53 -19.99 -22.46
C VAL A 198 -14.48 -18.49 -22.26
N LYS A 199 -15.61 -17.90 -21.81
CA LYS A 199 -15.66 -16.49 -21.44
C LYS A 199 -14.78 -16.25 -20.21
N MET A 200 -13.70 -15.48 -20.38
CA MET A 200 -12.82 -15.05 -19.31
C MET A 200 -13.24 -13.65 -18.84
N GLU A 201 -13.51 -13.49 -17.54
CA GLU A 201 -13.84 -12.18 -16.97
C GLU A 201 -12.56 -11.49 -16.47
N GLU A 202 -12.39 -10.21 -16.79
CA GLU A 202 -11.21 -9.43 -16.35
C GLU A 202 -11.03 -9.44 -14.82
N ALA A 203 -12.13 -9.45 -14.06
CA ALA A 203 -12.14 -9.56 -12.60
C ALA A 203 -11.56 -10.89 -12.07
N ASP A 204 -11.55 -11.94 -12.90
CA ASP A 204 -10.97 -13.25 -12.60
C ASP A 204 -9.52 -13.37 -13.11
N ASN A 205 -8.98 -12.37 -13.81
CA ASN A 205 -7.55 -12.33 -14.13
C ASN A 205 -6.74 -12.10 -12.84
N PHE A 206 -5.46 -12.47 -12.89
CA PHE A 206 -4.52 -12.12 -11.85
C PHE A 206 -4.38 -10.61 -11.82
N ASN A 207 -4.92 -10.00 -10.77
CA ASN A 207 -4.81 -8.58 -10.56
C ASN A 207 -3.44 -8.32 -9.91
N PHE A 208 -2.45 -7.93 -10.71
CA PHE A 208 -1.11 -7.53 -10.24
C PHE A 208 -1.13 -6.25 -9.41
N THR A 209 -2.27 -5.58 -9.37
CA THR A 209 -2.52 -4.34 -8.65
C THR A 209 -2.72 -4.61 -7.16
N ILE A 210 -1.76 -5.25 -6.51
CA ILE A 210 -1.59 -5.09 -5.06
C ILE A 210 -0.68 -3.88 -4.92
N SER A 211 -1.22 -2.72 -5.29
CA SER A 211 -0.55 -1.46 -5.03
C SER A 211 -0.61 -1.24 -3.53
N ILE A 212 0.54 -0.95 -2.92
CA ILE A 212 0.55 -0.18 -1.67
C ILE A 212 -0.38 1.00 -1.93
N THR A 213 -1.47 1.05 -1.19
CA THR A 213 -2.42 2.16 -1.19
C THR A 213 -1.63 3.47 -1.10
N TYR A 214 -1.97 4.55 -1.81
CA TYR A 214 -1.21 5.80 -1.67
C TYR A 214 -1.91 6.74 -0.70
N ALA A 215 -1.16 7.65 -0.08
CA ALA A 215 -1.72 8.65 0.82
C ALA A 215 -2.95 9.34 0.17
N GLY A 216 -4.08 9.33 0.89
CA GLY A 216 -5.37 9.89 0.47
C GLY A 216 -6.27 8.98 -0.39
N ASP A 217 -5.92 7.71 -0.55
CA ASP A 217 -6.89 6.69 -0.97
C ASP A 217 -7.98 6.53 0.12
N ALA A 218 -9.25 6.47 -0.32
CA ALA A 218 -10.41 6.32 0.57
C ALA A 218 -10.41 4.99 1.36
N THR A 219 -9.58 4.03 0.96
CA THR A 219 -9.39 2.74 1.64
C THR A 219 -8.40 2.80 2.81
N ILE A 220 -7.68 3.90 3.02
CA ILE A 220 -6.79 4.08 4.18
C ILE A 220 -7.61 4.31 5.45
N HIS A 221 -7.33 3.53 6.49
CA HIS A 221 -7.99 3.64 7.78
C HIS A 221 -7.10 4.39 8.79
N THR A 222 -7.56 5.54 9.30
CA THR A 222 -6.82 6.42 10.24
C THR A 222 -7.66 6.82 11.46
N LYS A 223 -8.35 5.85 12.06
CA LYS A 223 -9.25 6.11 13.20
C LYS A 223 -8.50 6.52 14.46
N ASN A 224 -7.39 5.85 14.75
CA ASN A 224 -6.58 5.98 15.95
C ASN A 224 -5.31 6.82 15.74
N ILE A 225 -4.86 6.99 14.49
CA ILE A 225 -3.70 7.81 14.13
C ILE A 225 -4.16 9.07 13.39
N LYS A 226 -4.02 10.24 14.01
CA LYS A 226 -4.51 11.51 13.43
C LYS A 226 -3.48 12.62 13.47
N VAL A 227 -3.40 13.39 12.39
CA VAL A 227 -2.71 14.68 12.38
C VAL A 227 -3.50 15.63 13.29
N PHE A 228 -2.81 16.32 14.21
CA PHE A 228 -3.43 17.35 15.05
C PHE A 228 -2.80 18.73 14.85
N ASP A 229 -1.59 18.80 14.32
CA ASP A 229 -0.90 20.06 14.04
C ASP A 229 0.08 19.88 12.88
N ASN A 230 0.48 20.98 12.26
CA ASN A 230 1.59 21.02 11.32
C ASN A 230 2.28 22.38 11.37
N THR A 231 3.55 22.44 10.95
CA THR A 231 4.28 23.71 10.85
C THR A 231 5.20 23.70 9.64
N VAL A 232 5.25 24.84 8.93
CA VAL A 232 6.23 25.05 7.86
C VAL A 232 7.60 25.30 8.48
N VAL A 233 8.60 24.55 8.02
CA VAL A 233 10.00 24.66 8.47
C VAL A 233 10.91 25.25 7.40
N SER A 234 10.51 25.19 6.13
CA SER A 234 11.18 25.91 5.04
C SER A 234 10.24 26.09 3.84
N ASN A 235 10.55 27.10 3.03
CA ASN A 235 9.93 27.33 1.72
C ASN A 235 11.01 27.23 0.65
N HIS A 236 10.69 26.58 -0.46
CA HIS A 236 11.56 26.42 -1.61
C HIS A 236 10.87 27.02 -2.82
N PHE A 237 11.55 27.85 -3.59
CA PHE A 237 10.98 28.34 -4.85
C PHE A 237 10.69 27.15 -5.77
N LYS A 238 9.46 27.07 -6.27
CA LYS A 238 9.13 26.23 -7.41
C LYS A 238 10.03 26.65 -8.56
N ARG A 239 10.60 25.69 -9.28
CA ARG A 239 11.44 25.99 -10.45
C ARG A 239 10.68 26.92 -11.41
N LEU A 240 11.17 28.14 -11.60
CA LEU A 240 10.59 29.13 -12.53
C LEU A 240 10.70 28.67 -14.00
N LEU A 241 11.62 27.74 -14.30
CA LEU A 241 11.83 27.11 -15.61
C LEU A 241 12.03 25.61 -15.39
N ALA A 242 10.95 24.83 -15.48
CA ALA A 242 11.05 23.40 -15.66
C ALA A 242 11.20 23.12 -17.17
N TYR A 243 12.43 22.89 -17.65
CA TYR A 243 12.60 22.11 -18.87
C TYR A 243 12.15 20.69 -18.53
N GLY A 244 10.96 20.31 -18.97
CA GLY A 244 10.47 18.94 -18.86
C GLY A 244 11.41 18.03 -19.64
N THR A 245 12.16 17.17 -18.95
CA THR A 245 12.61 15.94 -19.57
C THR A 245 11.38 15.06 -19.75
N PRO A 246 11.07 14.62 -20.99
CA PRO A 246 9.89 13.81 -21.25
C PRO A 246 10.01 12.51 -20.45
N SER A 247 9.16 12.33 -19.46
CA SER A 247 8.93 11.04 -18.84
C SER A 247 7.79 10.36 -19.61
N SER A 248 8.03 9.11 -19.99
CA SER A 248 7.15 8.28 -20.81
C SER A 248 5.70 8.24 -20.32
N PRO A 249 4.71 8.10 -21.23
CA PRO A 249 3.30 8.01 -20.87
C PRO A 249 3.05 6.70 -20.14
N GLY A 250 2.69 6.79 -18.87
CA GLY A 250 2.34 5.64 -18.04
C GLY A 250 1.12 5.95 -17.18
N GLY A 251 -0.01 5.38 -17.57
CA GLY A 251 -1.13 5.06 -16.68
C GLY A 251 -2.15 6.16 -16.43
N ASP A 252 -3.33 5.98 -17.02
CA ASP A 252 -4.58 6.63 -16.61
C ASP A 252 -4.84 6.38 -15.12
N GLY A 253 -4.52 7.37 -14.30
CA GLY A 253 -4.93 7.44 -12.92
C GLY A 253 -4.87 8.89 -12.50
N ASN A 254 -6.02 9.56 -12.48
CA ASN A 254 -6.12 10.89 -11.89
C ASN A 254 -5.57 10.80 -10.45
N PRO A 255 -4.42 11.41 -10.13
CA PRO A 255 -4.01 11.46 -8.73
C PRO A 255 -5.07 12.29 -7.99
N PRO A 256 -5.52 11.86 -6.79
CA PRO A 256 -6.50 12.62 -6.03
C PRO A 256 -5.94 14.02 -5.75
N ASN A 257 -6.75 15.03 -6.05
CA ASN A 257 -6.44 16.44 -5.84
C ASN A 257 -6.28 16.73 -4.33
N PHE A 258 -5.04 16.73 -3.85
CA PHE A 258 -4.69 17.38 -2.58
C PHE A 258 -4.59 18.89 -2.82
N PRO A 259 -4.74 19.74 -1.78
CA PRO A 259 -4.52 21.16 -1.95
C PRO A 259 -3.06 21.37 -2.33
N GLU A 260 -2.81 21.53 -3.63
CA GLU A 260 -1.50 21.87 -4.15
C GLU A 260 -0.99 23.10 -3.39
N ASP A 261 0.31 23.10 -3.05
CA ASP A 261 0.95 24.31 -2.55
C ASP A 261 0.68 25.42 -3.58
N LYS A 262 -0.18 26.37 -3.23
CA LYS A 262 -0.58 27.43 -4.18
C LYS A 262 0.53 28.46 -4.25
N GLY A 263 0.77 28.99 -5.45
CA GLY A 263 1.78 30.03 -5.68
C GLY A 263 3.15 29.48 -6.06
N TRP A 264 4.20 30.24 -5.76
CA TRP A 264 5.57 30.09 -6.28
C TRP A 264 6.49 29.27 -5.37
N PHE A 265 6.00 28.76 -4.25
CA PHE A 265 6.80 28.03 -3.28
C PHE A 265 6.25 26.64 -2.99
N ASP A 266 7.15 25.66 -2.93
CA ASP A 266 6.93 24.38 -2.26
C ASP A 266 7.30 24.53 -0.79
N LYS A 267 6.55 23.89 0.13
CA LYS A 267 6.81 24.03 1.57
C LYS A 267 7.14 22.71 2.22
N TRP A 268 8.22 22.70 2.98
CA TRP A 268 8.54 21.57 3.86
C TRP A 268 7.88 21.80 5.20
N ARG A 269 7.28 20.74 5.73
CA ARG A 269 6.46 20.79 6.93
C ARG A 269 6.84 19.67 7.89
N TYR A 270 6.74 19.96 9.18
CA TYR A 270 6.57 18.91 10.18
C TYR A 270 5.10 18.69 10.40
N TYR A 271 4.70 17.41 10.43
CA TYR A 271 3.35 16.97 10.74
C TYR A 271 3.38 16.26 12.08
N PHE A 272 2.52 16.70 12.99
CA PHE A 272 2.42 16.17 14.34
C PHE A 272 1.19 15.27 14.42
N PHE A 273 1.43 14.03 14.82
CA PHE A 273 0.44 12.97 14.89
C PHE A 273 0.20 12.57 16.33
N LYS A 274 -1.04 12.15 16.58
CA LYS A 274 -1.49 11.52 17.81
C LYS A 274 -1.94 10.10 17.49
N ILE A 275 -1.40 9.13 18.21
CA ILE A 275 -1.78 7.71 18.14
C ILE A 275 -2.45 7.31 19.45
N ARG A 276 -3.60 6.64 19.35
CA ARG A 276 -4.43 6.29 20.50
C ARG A 276 -4.67 4.79 20.62
N LEU A 277 -4.58 4.28 21.84
CA LEU A 277 -5.20 3.02 22.27
C LEU A 277 -6.24 3.42 23.29
N LYS A 278 -7.50 3.54 22.87
CA LYS A 278 -8.63 4.03 23.70
C LYS A 278 -8.28 5.27 24.52
N ASN A 279 -7.94 5.13 25.81
CA ASN A 279 -7.68 6.24 26.73
C ASN A 279 -6.20 6.61 26.81
N LYS A 280 -5.31 5.75 26.30
CA LYS A 280 -3.88 6.03 26.23
C LYS A 280 -3.53 6.69 24.91
N GLU A 281 -2.71 7.73 24.97
CA GLU A 281 -2.24 8.42 23.77
C GLU A 281 -0.74 8.70 23.82
N ALA A 282 -0.15 8.72 22.64
CA ALA A 282 1.20 9.15 22.40
C ALA A 282 1.24 10.03 21.15
N GLU A 283 2.31 10.79 21.04
CA GLU A 283 2.51 11.76 19.97
C GLU A 283 3.84 11.50 19.30
N PHE A 284 3.91 11.78 18.01
CA PHE A 284 5.14 11.71 17.22
C PHE A 284 5.05 12.71 16.07
N LYS A 285 6.20 13.04 15.48
CA LYS A 285 6.26 13.89 14.30
C LYS A 285 6.98 13.22 13.14
N THR A 286 6.66 13.66 11.94
CA THR A 286 7.35 13.25 10.71
C THR A 286 7.43 14.43 9.72
N ASN A 287 8.44 14.37 8.85
CA ASN A 287 8.57 15.28 7.71
C ASN A 287 7.73 14.83 6.52
N LEU A 288 7.23 13.59 6.58
CA LEU A 288 6.58 12.91 5.48
C LEU A 288 5.07 13.00 5.64
N TYR A 289 4.48 13.88 4.86
CA TYR A 289 3.06 13.81 4.54
C TYR A 289 2.93 14.21 3.07
N ASN A 290 2.50 13.22 2.28
CA ASN A 290 2.15 13.31 0.86
C ASN A 290 3.33 13.35 -0.14
N ASN A 291 3.17 12.60 -1.24
CA ASN A 291 4.14 12.21 -2.28
C ASN A 291 5.23 11.16 -1.95
N SER A 292 5.04 10.31 -0.93
CA SER A 292 5.83 9.07 -0.81
C SER A 292 4.92 7.90 -0.45
N GLY A 293 5.38 6.66 -0.62
CA GLY A 293 4.70 5.43 -0.16
C GLY A 293 4.55 5.30 1.37
N THR A 294 4.51 6.45 2.05
CA THR A 294 4.51 6.64 3.50
C THR A 294 3.19 7.30 3.91
N TYR A 295 2.34 6.52 4.54
CA TYR A 295 1.06 6.89 5.15
C TYR A 295 0.83 5.93 6.30
N PHE A 296 -0.16 6.23 7.14
CA PHE A 296 -0.54 5.38 8.25
C PHE A 296 -1.84 4.67 7.90
N ASP A 297 -1.80 3.37 7.69
CA ASP A 297 -3.02 2.56 7.47
C ASP A 297 -3.19 1.53 8.56
N GLU A 298 -4.28 1.66 9.31
CA GLU A 298 -4.61 0.81 10.44
C GLU A 298 -5.16 -0.54 9.95
N LEU A 299 -4.44 -1.62 10.28
CA LEU A 299 -4.76 -2.99 9.85
C LEU A 299 -5.57 -3.75 10.91
N SER A 300 -5.80 -3.12 12.05
CA SER A 300 -6.53 -3.66 13.19
C SER A 300 -7.26 -2.55 13.92
N GLU A 301 -8.28 -2.92 14.69
CA GLU A 301 -9.08 -1.97 15.45
C GLU A 301 -9.07 -2.36 16.93
N PRO A 302 -8.21 -1.73 17.76
CA PRO A 302 -8.14 -2.02 19.18
C PRO A 302 -9.44 -1.63 19.89
N LYS A 303 -9.98 -2.58 20.66
CA LYS A 303 -11.18 -2.45 21.50
C LYS A 303 -10.86 -2.09 22.94
N THR A 304 -9.64 -2.34 23.41
CA THR A 304 -9.20 -2.04 24.79
C THR A 304 -7.83 -1.35 24.83
N ASP A 305 -7.46 -0.79 25.99
CA ASP A 305 -6.12 -0.22 26.24
C ASP A 305 -5.00 -1.28 26.29
N GLN A 306 -5.35 -2.57 26.26
CA GLN A 306 -4.43 -3.71 26.27
C GLN A 306 -4.28 -4.35 24.88
N ASP A 307 -5.08 -3.91 23.91
CA ASP A 307 -5.01 -4.44 22.56
C ASP A 307 -3.82 -3.82 21.81
N THR A 308 -3.39 -4.51 20.74
CA THR A 308 -2.35 -4.03 19.85
C THR A 308 -2.98 -3.38 18.62
N LEU A 309 -2.58 -2.15 18.31
CA LEU A 309 -2.81 -1.52 17.03
C LEU A 309 -1.69 -1.92 16.05
N LEU A 310 -1.99 -2.81 15.13
CA LEU A 310 -1.20 -3.07 13.93
C LEU A 310 -1.52 -2.04 12.84
N TYR A 311 -0.49 -1.40 12.27
CA TYR A 311 -0.64 -0.47 11.16
C TYR A 311 0.58 -0.51 10.21
N TYR A 312 0.38 -0.06 8.98
CA TYR A 312 1.41 0.09 7.96
C TYR A 312 1.96 1.54 7.92
N SER A 313 3.27 1.69 7.74
CA SER A 313 3.95 2.95 7.39
C SER A 313 5.35 2.68 6.85
N GLU A 314 5.88 3.54 5.96
CA GLU A 314 7.27 3.49 5.46
C GLU A 314 7.71 2.09 4.94
N ASN A 315 6.85 1.38 4.21
CA ASN A 315 7.08 -0.01 3.75
C ASN A 315 7.27 -1.02 4.88
N ARG A 316 6.74 -0.76 6.08
CA ARG A 316 6.82 -1.62 7.27
C ARG A 316 5.47 -1.77 7.92
N PHE A 317 5.34 -2.83 8.71
CA PHE A 317 4.32 -2.88 9.75
C PHE A 317 4.88 -2.48 11.12
N TYR A 318 4.02 -1.87 11.91
CA TYR A 318 4.27 -1.45 13.27
C TYR A 318 3.16 -1.96 14.18
N GLN A 319 3.54 -2.31 15.40
CA GLN A 319 2.66 -2.69 16.49
C GLN A 319 2.76 -1.63 17.59
N PHE A 320 1.63 -1.00 17.88
CA PHE A 320 1.50 -0.06 18.99
C PHE A 320 0.66 -0.68 20.11
N TYR A 321 1.23 -0.81 21.31
CA TYR A 321 0.61 -1.48 22.46
C TYR A 321 1.12 -0.91 23.79
N ALA A 322 0.39 -1.14 24.89
CA ALA A 322 0.83 -0.79 26.23
C ALA A 322 1.83 -1.83 26.78
N LYS A 323 2.82 -1.37 27.56
CA LYS A 323 3.75 -2.26 28.28
C LYS A 323 3.08 -3.08 29.37
#